data_AF-A0AAD1WCA9-F1
#
_entry.id   AF-A0AAD1WCA9-F1
#
_cell.length_a   1.000
_cell.length_b   1.000
_cell.length_c   1.000
_cell.angle_alpha   90.00
_cell.angle_beta   90.00
_cell.angle_gamma   90.00
#
_symmetry.space_group_name_H-M   'P 1'
#
loop_
_entity.id
_entity.type
_entity.pdbx_description
1 polymer ?
#
loop_
_entity_poly.entity_id
_entity_poly.type
_entity_poly.pdbx_seq_one_letter_code
_entity_poly.pdbx_strand_id
1 'polypeptide(L)'
;MEAHFVPLVKQLTSSDWLTSYTSSCGFFSVFYPRVSSTVKAEFRQHFRNLSSDYTPRVRRAPASILGEFAKVLELEYVKSEIIPMFSNLASDEQDSVRLLAVEACVNIAELLPQEELEPLVMPTLSQAAEDKCCVRYVVADKFTELRKAVGPEITKTDLVPAFFLEPLEGL
;
A
#
# COMPACT_ATOMS: atom_id res chain seq x y z
N MET A 1 -22.60 -6.16 17.59
CA MET A 1 -21.16 -6.37 17.28
C MET A 1 -20.41 -5.03 17.31
N GLU A 2 -20.90 -4.00 16.62
CA GLU A 2 -20.27 -2.66 16.61
C GLU A 2 -20.10 -2.01 18.01
N ALA A 3 -21.10 -2.12 18.88
CA ALA A 3 -21.12 -1.46 20.20
C ALA A 3 -19.99 -1.88 21.16
N HIS A 4 -19.40 -3.06 20.98
CA HIS A 4 -18.28 -3.55 21.81
C HIS A 4 -16.95 -3.50 21.06
N PHE A 5 -16.98 -3.54 19.73
CA PHE A 5 -15.78 -3.66 18.91
C PHE A 5 -15.15 -2.30 18.56
N VAL A 6 -15.97 -1.28 18.28
CA VAL A 6 -15.44 0.07 17.99
C VAL A 6 -14.65 0.64 19.19
N PRO A 7 -15.12 0.53 20.45
CA PRO A 7 -14.33 0.91 21.61
C PRO A 7 -13.04 0.11 21.74
N LEU A 8 -13.06 -1.20 21.41
CA LEU A 8 -11.88 -2.06 21.47
C LEU A 8 -10.83 -1.67 20.42
N VAL A 9 -11.23 -1.42 19.16
CA VAL A 9 -10.32 -0.95 18.11
C VAL A 9 -9.74 0.42 18.49
N LYS A 10 -10.57 1.35 18.97
CA LYS A 10 -10.11 2.66 19.44
C LYS A 10 -9.10 2.52 20.58
N GLN A 11 -9.40 1.68 21.57
CA GLN A 11 -8.52 1.38 22.69
C GLN A 11 -7.18 0.81 22.21
N LEU A 12 -7.21 -0.20 21.33
CA LEU A 12 -6.03 -0.81 20.74
C LEU A 12 -5.19 0.20 19.94
N THR A 13 -5.82 1.11 19.19
CA THR A 13 -5.09 2.15 18.44
C THR A 13 -4.54 3.27 19.32
N SER A 14 -5.07 3.45 20.54
CA SER A 14 -4.71 4.54 21.48
C SER A 14 -3.70 4.16 22.57
N SER A 15 -3.52 2.87 22.88
CA SER A 15 -2.62 2.42 23.94
C SER A 15 -1.22 2.12 23.41
N ASP A 16 -0.18 2.71 24.02
CA ASP A 16 1.26 2.63 23.73
C ASP A 16 1.86 1.20 23.75
N TRP A 17 1.37 0.31 22.89
CA TRP A 17 1.91 -1.03 22.77
C TRP A 17 2.14 -1.35 21.31
N LEU A 18 3.41 -1.40 20.90
CA LEU A 18 3.87 -1.57 19.51
C LEU A 18 3.37 -2.87 18.83
N THR A 19 2.80 -3.83 19.55
CA THR A 19 2.14 -5.03 18.97
C THR A 19 0.66 -4.82 18.65
N SER A 20 0.08 -3.70 19.10
CA SER A 20 -1.30 -3.32 18.85
C SER A 20 -1.50 -2.79 17.43
N TYR A 21 -0.52 -2.10 16.83
CA TYR A 21 -0.69 -1.49 15.50
C TYR A 21 -0.78 -2.51 14.36
N THR A 22 0.11 -3.52 14.32
CA THR A 22 0.01 -4.62 13.33
C THR A 22 -1.30 -5.37 13.47
N SER A 23 -1.71 -5.65 14.71
CA SER A 23 -2.98 -6.33 15.01
C SER A 23 -4.18 -5.46 14.59
N SER A 24 -4.11 -4.15 14.83
CA SER A 24 -5.17 -3.18 14.49
C SER A 24 -5.33 -3.00 12.98
N CYS A 25 -4.23 -2.92 12.22
CA CYS A 25 -4.28 -2.78 10.76
C CYS A 25 -4.91 -4.00 10.09
N GLY A 26 -4.60 -5.22 10.57
CA GLY A 26 -5.23 -6.46 10.07
C GLY A 26 -6.74 -6.54 10.34
N PHE A 27 -7.25 -5.87 11.37
CA PHE A 27 -8.69 -5.82 11.63
C PHE A 27 -9.45 -4.89 10.68
N PHE A 28 -8.80 -3.84 10.15
CA PHE A 28 -9.51 -2.91 9.28
C PHE A 28 -10.04 -3.60 8.02
N SER A 29 -9.23 -4.43 7.35
CA SER A 29 -9.68 -5.14 6.15
C SER A 29 -10.86 -6.09 6.42
N VAL A 30 -10.83 -6.80 7.54
CA VAL A 30 -11.87 -7.79 7.91
C VAL A 30 -13.20 -7.13 8.28
N PHE A 31 -13.15 -6.02 9.01
CA PHE A 31 -14.37 -5.41 9.59
C PHE A 31 -14.92 -4.25 8.78
N TYR A 32 -14.12 -3.58 7.94
CA TYR A 32 -14.57 -2.44 7.14
C TYR A 32 -15.87 -2.70 6.38
N PRO A 33 -16.09 -3.86 5.72
CA PRO A 33 -17.35 -4.13 5.02
C PRO A 33 -18.59 -4.26 5.92
N ARG A 34 -18.40 -4.50 7.22
CA ARG A 34 -19.44 -4.91 8.18
C ARG A 34 -19.86 -3.79 9.14
N VAL A 35 -19.29 -2.61 8.98
CA VAL A 35 -19.53 -1.47 9.86
C VAL A 35 -20.21 -0.30 9.13
N SER A 36 -20.89 0.54 9.89
CA SER A 36 -21.53 1.77 9.39
C SER A 36 -20.57 2.70 8.65
N SER A 37 -21.11 3.57 7.80
CA SER A 37 -20.34 4.57 7.04
C SER A 37 -19.52 5.51 7.94
N THR A 38 -20.06 5.87 9.10
CA THR A 38 -19.34 6.66 10.12
C THR A 38 -18.10 5.93 10.62
N VAL A 39 -18.22 4.64 10.97
CA VAL A 39 -17.09 3.84 11.45
C VAL A 39 -16.09 3.55 10.32
N LYS A 40 -16.55 3.36 9.08
CA LYS A 40 -15.67 3.28 7.90
C LYS A 40 -14.80 4.53 7.76
N ALA A 41 -15.38 5.72 7.89
CA ALA A 41 -14.62 6.97 7.83
C ALA A 41 -13.60 7.07 8.98
N GLU A 42 -13.98 6.65 10.18
CA GLU A 42 -13.02 6.55 11.31
C GLU A 42 -11.88 5.59 10.99
N PHE A 43 -12.14 4.41 10.42
CA PHE A 43 -11.10 3.43 10.06
C PHE A 43 -10.13 4.00 9.03
N ARG A 44 -10.61 4.66 7.97
CA ARG A 44 -9.74 5.29 6.97
C ARG A 44 -8.88 6.39 7.59
N GLN A 45 -9.45 7.21 8.47
CA GLN A 45 -8.69 8.24 9.19
C GLN A 45 -7.60 7.64 10.09
N HIS A 46 -7.92 6.59 10.86
CA HIS A 46 -6.93 5.94 11.73
C HIS A 46 -5.83 5.27 10.91
N PHE A 47 -6.19 4.59 9.83
CA PHE A 47 -5.22 3.97 8.94
C PHE A 47 -4.26 4.99 8.32
N ARG A 48 -4.80 6.14 7.88
CA ARG A 48 -4.00 7.27 7.39
C ARG A 48 -3.03 7.77 8.44
N ASN A 49 -3.48 7.99 9.67
CA ASN A 49 -2.63 8.44 10.77
C ASN A 49 -1.45 7.48 11.01
N LEU A 50 -1.71 6.17 11.00
CA LEU A 50 -0.67 5.14 11.13
C LEU A 50 0.31 5.15 9.96
N SER A 51 -0.17 5.39 8.73
CA SER A 51 0.67 5.44 7.53
C SER A 51 1.65 6.61 7.52
N SER A 52 1.34 7.68 8.25
CA SER A 52 2.16 8.89 8.37
C SER A 52 2.79 9.07 9.76
N ASP A 53 2.81 8.03 10.59
CA ASP A 53 3.35 8.10 11.94
C ASP A 53 4.85 8.43 11.92
N TYR A 54 5.33 9.22 12.88
CA TYR A 54 6.75 9.61 12.93
C TYR A 54 7.67 8.40 13.18
N THR A 55 7.16 7.32 13.78
CA THR A 55 7.90 6.11 14.11
C THR A 55 7.93 5.15 12.91
N PRO A 56 9.10 4.86 12.32
CA PRO A 56 9.24 3.90 11.21
C PRO A 56 8.54 2.56 11.42
N ARG A 57 8.65 2.01 12.62
CA ARG A 57 8.07 0.72 12.98
C ARG A 57 6.54 0.73 12.91
N VAL A 58 5.90 1.86 13.19
CA VAL A 58 4.44 2.01 13.10
C VAL A 58 4.03 2.01 11.63
N ARG A 59 4.71 2.77 10.76
CA ARG A 59 4.40 2.87 9.32
C ARG A 59 4.55 1.55 8.55
N ARG A 60 5.39 0.63 9.03
CA ARG A 60 5.50 -0.73 8.47
C ARG A 60 4.17 -1.49 8.51
N ALA A 61 3.38 -1.33 9.57
CA ALA A 61 2.12 -2.06 9.73
C ALA A 61 1.10 -1.72 8.62
N PRO A 62 0.72 -0.45 8.38
CA PRO A 62 -0.17 -0.10 7.27
C PRO A 62 0.46 -0.42 5.92
N ALA A 63 1.77 -0.24 5.72
CA ALA A 63 2.41 -0.62 4.45
C ALA A 63 2.23 -2.12 4.14
N SER A 64 2.39 -3.00 5.14
CA SER A 64 2.25 -4.46 4.95
C SER A 64 0.84 -4.96 4.63
N ILE A 65 -0.20 -4.17 4.92
CA ILE A 65 -1.60 -4.58 4.67
C ILE A 65 -2.36 -3.62 3.76
N LEU A 66 -1.68 -2.60 3.20
CA LEU A 66 -2.29 -1.55 2.38
C LEU A 66 -3.11 -2.14 1.23
N GLY A 67 -2.55 -3.14 0.53
CA GLY A 67 -3.23 -3.82 -0.56
C GLY A 67 -4.47 -4.60 -0.12
N GLU A 68 -4.42 -5.27 1.04
CA GLU A 68 -5.57 -5.99 1.58
C GLU A 68 -6.69 -5.05 2.03
N PHE A 69 -6.32 -3.92 2.63
CA PHE A 69 -7.27 -2.90 3.01
C PHE A 69 -7.92 -2.28 1.76
N ALA A 70 -7.13 -1.94 0.74
CA ALA A 70 -7.63 -1.40 -0.52
C ALA A 70 -8.72 -2.27 -1.15
N LYS A 71 -8.58 -3.61 -1.09
CA LYS A 71 -9.54 -4.58 -1.64
C LYS A 71 -10.93 -4.52 -1.02
N VAL A 72 -11.08 -3.94 0.17
CA VAL A 72 -12.37 -3.84 0.86
C VAL A 72 -12.95 -2.43 0.87
N LEU A 73 -12.25 -1.46 0.28
CA LEU A 73 -12.71 -0.08 0.16
C LEU A 73 -13.57 0.10 -1.09
N GLU A 74 -14.48 1.07 -1.02
CA GLU A 74 -15.14 1.60 -2.20
C GLU A 74 -14.09 2.28 -3.10
N LEU A 75 -14.21 2.10 -4.42
CA LEU A 75 -13.23 2.55 -5.41
C LEU A 75 -12.90 4.06 -5.31
N GLU A 76 -13.87 4.89 -4.93
CA GLU A 76 -13.67 6.32 -4.66
C GLU A 76 -12.61 6.57 -3.59
N TYR A 77 -12.61 5.79 -2.51
CA TYR A 77 -11.63 5.91 -1.42
C TYR A 77 -10.30 5.23 -1.74
N VAL A 78 -10.30 4.22 -2.62
CA VAL A 78 -9.04 3.70 -3.17
C VAL A 78 -8.30 4.84 -3.88
N LYS A 79 -9.00 5.57 -4.77
CA LYS A 79 -8.40 6.67 -5.53
C LYS A 79 -8.02 7.87 -4.66
N SER A 80 -8.94 8.32 -3.81
CA SER A 80 -8.76 9.56 -3.04
C SER A 80 -7.91 9.41 -1.77
N GLU A 81 -7.78 8.19 -1.23
CA GLU A 81 -7.07 7.96 0.04
C GLU A 81 -5.94 6.93 -0.07
N ILE A 82 -6.17 5.76 -0.70
CA ILE A 82 -5.15 4.71 -0.80
C ILE A 82 -3.99 5.13 -1.71
N ILE A 83 -4.27 5.71 -2.89
CA ILE A 83 -3.22 6.11 -3.83
C ILE A 83 -2.22 7.12 -3.21
N PRO A 84 -2.66 8.20 -2.53
CA PRO A 84 -1.74 9.07 -1.80
C PRO A 84 -0.93 8.35 -0.72
N MET A 85 -1.55 7.45 0.06
CA MET A 85 -0.84 6.68 1.09
C MET A 85 0.20 5.73 0.48
N PHE A 86 -0.14 5.06 -0.62
CA PHE A 86 0.78 4.21 -1.39
C PHE A 86 2.00 5.01 -1.85
N SER A 87 1.79 6.15 -2.51
CA SER A 87 2.88 7.01 -2.98
C SER A 87 3.79 7.47 -1.85
N ASN A 88 3.22 7.84 -0.70
CA ASN A 88 3.99 8.27 0.47
C ASN A 88 4.81 7.12 1.07
N LEU A 89 4.21 5.95 1.25
CA LEU A 89 4.89 4.77 1.81
C LEU A 89 5.97 4.22 0.86
N ALA A 90 5.75 4.30 -0.45
CA ALA A 90 6.73 3.92 -1.46
C ALA A 90 7.91 4.90 -1.56
N SER A 91 7.77 6.12 -1.02
CA SER A 91 8.83 7.13 -0.95
C SER A 91 9.40 7.30 0.46
N ASP A 92 9.11 6.37 1.37
CA ASP A 92 9.52 6.45 2.77
C ASP A 92 11.05 6.46 2.93
N GLU A 93 11.56 7.21 3.91
CA GLU A 93 12.99 7.25 4.23
C GLU A 93 13.56 5.87 4.61
N GLN A 94 12.71 4.93 5.02
CA GLN A 94 13.09 3.62 5.51
C GLN A 94 12.85 2.55 4.45
N ASP A 95 13.93 1.92 3.96
CA ASP A 95 13.90 0.89 2.92
C ASP A 95 12.90 -0.23 3.23
N SER A 96 12.83 -0.59 4.52
CA SER A 96 11.95 -1.65 5.01
C SER A 96 10.45 -1.33 4.82
N VAL A 97 10.07 -0.04 4.80
CA VAL A 97 8.71 0.43 4.53
C VAL A 97 8.45 0.49 3.03
N ARG A 98 9.40 1.05 2.26
CA ARG A 98 9.31 1.12 0.78
C ARG A 98 9.13 -0.27 0.16
N LEU A 99 9.84 -1.27 0.69
CA LEU A 99 9.74 -2.66 0.25
C LEU A 99 8.30 -3.19 0.36
N LEU A 100 7.63 -2.93 1.49
CA LEU A 100 6.25 -3.38 1.73
C LEU A 100 5.26 -2.65 0.83
N ALA A 101 5.52 -1.40 0.48
CA ALA A 101 4.66 -0.64 -0.43
C ALA A 101 4.62 -1.26 -1.84
N VAL A 102 5.73 -1.83 -2.33
CA VAL A 102 5.77 -2.52 -3.64
C VAL A 102 4.82 -3.72 -3.67
N GLU A 103 4.72 -4.48 -2.57
CA GLU A 103 3.77 -5.61 -2.48
C GLU A 103 2.31 -5.14 -2.60
N ALA A 104 2.01 -3.94 -2.09
CA ALA A 104 0.68 -3.34 -2.22
C ALA A 104 0.37 -2.89 -3.66
N CYS A 105 1.39 -2.54 -4.45
CA CYS A 105 1.24 -2.05 -5.83
C CYS A 105 0.44 -3.02 -6.71
N VAL A 106 0.74 -4.31 -6.65
CA VAL A 106 0.02 -5.36 -7.40
C VAL A 106 -1.48 -5.31 -7.08
N ASN A 107 -1.80 -5.32 -5.78
CA ASN A 107 -3.19 -5.32 -5.32
C ASN A 107 -3.94 -4.04 -5.71
N ILE A 108 -3.27 -2.89 -5.67
CA ILE A 108 -3.86 -1.60 -6.03
C ILE A 108 -4.10 -1.54 -7.54
N ALA A 109 -3.14 -1.99 -8.35
CA ALA A 109 -3.28 -2.02 -9.81
C ALA A 109 -4.46 -2.91 -10.26
N GLU A 110 -4.65 -4.07 -9.63
CA GLU A 110 -5.79 -4.96 -9.96
C GLU A 110 -7.18 -4.36 -9.64
N LEU A 111 -7.25 -3.29 -8.83
CA LEU A 111 -8.51 -2.66 -8.44
C LEU A 111 -8.90 -1.48 -9.34
N LEU A 112 -7.96 -0.93 -10.11
CA LEU A 112 -8.17 0.26 -10.91
C LEU A 112 -8.56 -0.07 -12.35
N PRO A 113 -9.38 0.76 -13.01
CA PRO A 113 -9.54 0.71 -14.46
C PRO A 113 -8.19 0.91 -15.17
N GLN A 114 -8.01 0.24 -16.30
CA GLN A 114 -6.76 0.24 -17.06
C GLN A 114 -6.28 1.67 -17.40
N GLU A 115 -7.21 2.54 -17.79
CA GLU A 115 -6.96 3.94 -18.17
C GLU A 115 -6.48 4.82 -17.01
N GLU A 116 -6.62 4.36 -15.76
CA GLU A 116 -6.19 5.10 -14.57
C GLU A 116 -4.86 4.61 -14.00
N LEU A 117 -4.33 3.49 -14.49
CA LEU A 117 -3.06 2.92 -14.00
C LEU A 117 -1.87 3.82 -14.31
N GLU A 118 -1.78 4.34 -15.53
CA GLU A 118 -0.72 5.26 -15.94
C GLU A 118 -0.63 6.50 -15.03
N PRO A 119 -1.72 7.27 -14.78
CA PRO A 119 -1.61 8.45 -13.92
C PRO A 119 -1.53 8.14 -12.43
N LEU A 120 -2.07 7.01 -11.93
CA LEU A 120 -2.20 6.75 -10.49
C LEU A 120 -1.16 5.79 -9.90
N VAL A 121 -0.65 4.85 -10.68
CA VAL A 121 0.23 3.76 -10.17
C VAL A 121 1.63 3.85 -10.75
N MET A 122 1.74 4.11 -12.05
CA MET A 122 3.03 4.04 -12.74
C MET A 122 4.09 5.02 -12.22
N PRO A 123 3.78 6.26 -11.81
CA PRO A 123 4.81 7.17 -11.28
C PRO A 123 5.52 6.57 -10.05
N THR A 124 4.75 5.96 -9.14
CA THR A 124 5.27 5.34 -7.94
C THR A 124 6.00 4.03 -8.25
N LEU A 125 5.48 3.22 -9.18
CA LEU A 125 6.14 1.96 -9.56
C LEU A 125 7.46 2.19 -10.29
N SER A 126 7.52 3.16 -11.20
CA SER A 126 8.76 3.54 -11.89
C SER A 126 9.81 4.05 -10.89
N GLN A 127 9.40 4.89 -9.93
CA GLN A 127 10.28 5.32 -8.84
C GLN A 127 10.83 4.14 -8.02
N ALA A 128 9.99 3.15 -7.70
CA ALA A 128 10.42 1.96 -6.97
C ALA A 128 11.38 1.08 -7.80
N ALA A 129 11.20 1.02 -9.12
CA ALA A 129 12.08 0.29 -10.03
C ALA A 129 13.47 0.95 -10.19
N GLU A 130 13.58 2.24 -9.86
CA GLU A 130 14.84 3.01 -9.86
C GLU A 130 15.44 3.17 -8.44
N ASP A 131 14.85 2.53 -7.42
CA ASP A 131 15.28 2.71 -6.03
C ASP A 131 16.72 2.22 -5.77
N LYS A 132 17.46 2.88 -4.88
CA LYS A 132 18.87 2.55 -4.62
C LYS A 132 19.08 1.23 -3.86
N CYS A 133 18.05 0.68 -3.22
CA CYS A 133 18.17 -0.45 -2.30
C CYS A 133 17.48 -1.73 -2.80
N CYS A 134 17.29 -2.71 -1.91
CA CYS A 134 16.64 -3.99 -2.21
C CYS A 134 15.20 -3.88 -2.73
N VAL A 135 14.59 -2.69 -2.72
CA VAL A 135 13.27 -2.42 -3.31
C VAL A 135 13.26 -2.81 -4.80
N ARG A 136 14.33 -2.54 -5.56
CA ARG A 136 14.47 -2.99 -6.95
C ARG A 136 14.35 -4.49 -7.12
N TYR A 137 14.97 -5.25 -6.21
CA TYR A 137 14.87 -6.72 -6.23
C TYR A 137 13.45 -7.19 -5.93
N VAL A 138 12.69 -6.48 -5.10
CA VAL A 138 11.28 -6.82 -4.83
C VAL A 138 10.38 -6.49 -6.01
N VAL A 139 10.61 -5.37 -6.70
CA VAL A 139 9.93 -5.07 -7.96
C VAL A 139 10.22 -6.20 -8.97
N ALA A 140 11.45 -6.70 -9.02
CA ALA A 140 11.85 -7.82 -9.87
C ALA A 140 11.19 -9.15 -9.52
N ASP A 141 11.18 -9.52 -8.24
CA ASP A 141 10.48 -10.70 -7.73
C ASP A 141 9.00 -10.66 -8.11
N LYS A 142 8.40 -9.46 -8.04
CA LYS A 142 6.98 -9.22 -8.36
C LYS A 142 6.68 -8.95 -9.84
N PHE A 143 7.68 -9.01 -10.73
CA PHE A 143 7.51 -8.61 -12.13
C PHE A 143 6.36 -9.33 -12.85
N THR A 144 6.22 -10.65 -12.61
CA THR A 144 5.17 -11.45 -13.26
C THR A 144 3.77 -11.02 -12.82
N GLU A 145 3.61 -10.72 -11.52
CA GLU A 145 2.35 -10.24 -10.95
C GLU A 145 2.05 -8.83 -11.44
N LEU A 146 3.04 -7.93 -11.43
CA LEU A 146 2.92 -6.56 -11.91
C LEU A 146 2.53 -6.51 -13.39
N ARG A 147 3.22 -7.26 -14.27
CA ARG A 147 2.88 -7.36 -15.69
C ARG A 147 1.42 -7.75 -15.91
N LYS A 148 0.93 -8.71 -15.12
CA LYS A 148 -0.46 -9.18 -15.23
C LYS A 148 -1.43 -8.09 -14.77
N ALA A 149 -1.10 -7.39 -13.68
CA ALA A 149 -1.94 -6.34 -13.12
C ALA A 149 -2.00 -5.07 -13.99
N VAL A 150 -0.87 -4.67 -14.60
CA VAL A 150 -0.82 -3.44 -15.42
C VAL A 150 -1.16 -3.64 -16.90
N GLY A 151 -1.22 -4.89 -17.36
CA GLY A 151 -1.57 -5.22 -18.74
C GLY A 151 -0.41 -5.04 -19.74
N PRO A 152 -0.62 -5.52 -20.99
CA PRO A 152 0.45 -5.70 -21.97
C PRO A 152 1.05 -4.40 -22.51
N GLU A 153 0.24 -3.35 -22.67
CA GLU A 153 0.71 -2.06 -23.20
C GLU A 153 1.69 -1.40 -22.22
N ILE A 154 1.25 -1.12 -20.99
CA ILE A 154 2.09 -0.56 -19.91
C ILE A 154 3.32 -1.44 -19.65
N THR A 155 3.17 -2.77 -19.72
CA THR A 155 4.32 -3.66 -19.58
C THR A 155 5.39 -3.36 -20.62
N LYS A 156 4.99 -3.19 -21.87
CA LYS A 156 5.92 -2.99 -22.98
C LYS A 156 6.54 -1.59 -22.94
N THR A 157 5.76 -0.57 -22.60
CA THR A 157 6.18 0.84 -22.63
C THR A 157 6.95 1.27 -21.39
N ASP A 158 6.64 0.70 -20.22
CA ASP A 158 7.16 1.19 -18.94
C ASP A 158 7.91 0.10 -18.16
N LEU A 159 7.29 -1.06 -17.92
CA LEU A 159 7.92 -2.10 -17.09
C LEU A 159 9.15 -2.70 -17.76
N VAL A 160 9.10 -3.04 -19.04
CA VAL A 160 10.26 -3.62 -19.74
C VAL A 160 11.45 -2.63 -19.72
N PRO A 161 11.29 -1.36 -20.12
CA PRO A 161 12.37 -0.37 -20.00
C PRO A 161 12.94 -0.24 -18.59
N ALA A 162 12.09 -0.16 -17.55
CA ALA A 162 12.52 -0.05 -16.16
C ALA A 162 13.41 -1.22 -15.69
N PHE A 163 13.26 -2.39 -16.31
CA PHE A 163 14.02 -3.60 -15.97
C PHE A 163 15.29 -3.82 -16.79
N PHE A 164 15.33 -3.30 -18.02
CA PHE A 164 16.42 -3.57 -18.96
C PHE A 164 17.36 -2.37 -19.19
N LEU A 165 17.02 -1.16 -18.70
CA LEU A 165 17.79 0.06 -19.00
C LEU A 165 18.95 0.38 -18.05
N GLU A 166 19.14 -0.34 -16.94
CA GLU A 166 20.38 -0.25 -16.18
C GLU A 166 21.09 -1.60 -16.13
N PRO A 167 22.32 -1.72 -16.70
CA PRO A 167 23.18 -2.82 -16.31
C PRO A 167 23.38 -2.74 -14.80
N LEU A 168 23.38 -3.89 -14.12
CA LEU A 168 23.83 -4.04 -12.73
C LEU A 168 25.33 -3.72 -12.66
N GLU A 169 25.71 -2.47 -12.91
CA GLU A 169 27.07 -1.99 -12.69
C GLU A 169 27.25 -1.82 -11.19
N GLY A 170 27.72 -2.88 -10.52
CA GLY A 170 28.08 -2.80 -9.10
C GLY A 170 27.85 -4.05 -8.25
N LEU A 171 27.88 -5.25 -8.84
CA LEU A 171 28.25 -6.48 -8.10
C LEU A 171 29.71 -6.83 -8.38
#